data_AF-A0A1B7NR25-F1
#
_entry.id   AF-A0A1B7NR25-F1
#
_cell.length_a   1.000
_cell.length_b   1.000
_cell.length_c   1.000
_cell.angle_alpha   90.00
_cell.angle_beta   90.00
_cell.angle_gamma   90.00
#
_symmetry.space_group_name_H-M   'P 1'
#
loop_
_entity.id
_entity.type
_entity.pdbx_description
1 polymer ?
#
loop_
_entity_poly.entity_id
_entity_poly.type
_entity_poly.pdbx_seq_one_letter_code
_entity_poly.pdbx_strand_id
1 'polypeptide(L)' 'MGGAKINAKQEYEKHPFLLSIDDVAQLFNTNTETGLSDANVVKLQAEYGPNRLEGEGGARWYTLLGKQISNAMIL' A
#
# COMPACT_ATOMS: atom_id res chain seq x y z
N MET A 1 -7.45 -17.71 0.23
CA MET A 1 -6.38 -17.00 -0.49
C MET A 1 -6.91 -15.62 -0.82
N GLY A 2 -6.50 -14.60 -0.07
CA GLY A 2 -6.80 -13.21 -0.43
C GLY A 2 -5.92 -12.87 -1.63
N GLY A 3 -6.52 -12.55 -2.77
CA GLY A 3 -5.76 -12.20 -3.97
C GLY A 3 -4.92 -10.96 -3.70
N ALA A 4 -3.61 -11.04 -3.98
CA ALA A 4 -2.71 -9.90 -3.89
C ALA A 4 -3.26 -8.76 -4.75
N LYS A 5 -3.65 -7.65 -4.11
CA LYS A 5 -4.01 -6.44 -4.83
C LYS A 5 -2.71 -5.73 -5.20
N ILE A 6 -2.56 -5.44 -6.48
CA ILE A 6 -1.40 -4.78 -7.06
C ILE A 6 -1.36 -3.36 -6.48
N ASN A 7 -0.39 -3.08 -5.61
CA ASN A 7 -0.12 -1.70 -5.19
C ASN A 7 0.09 -0.86 -6.45
N ALA A 8 -0.56 0.30 -6.55
CA ALA A 8 -0.37 1.19 -7.68
C ALA A 8 1.12 1.53 -7.79
N LYS A 9 1.73 1.12 -8.92
CA LYS A 9 3.15 1.23 -9.13
C LYS A 9 3.48 2.70 -9.43
N GLN A 10 4.00 3.42 -8.45
CA GLN A 10 4.49 4.78 -8.64
C GLN A 10 5.86 4.73 -9.33
N GLU A 11 5.88 5.02 -10.62
CA GLU A 11 7.09 5.10 -11.44
C GLU A 11 7.41 6.57 -11.71
N TYR A 12 8.67 6.94 -11.50
CA TYR A 12 9.16 8.30 -11.72
C TYR A 12 10.40 8.23 -12.62
N GLU A 13 10.48 9.13 -13.61
CA GLU A 13 11.67 9.28 -14.45
C GLU A 13 12.89 9.71 -13.62
N LYS A 14 12.66 10.61 -12.65
CA LYS A 14 13.65 11.04 -11.67
C LYS A 14 13.00 11.05 -10.29
N HIS A 15 13.71 10.51 -9.29
CA HIS A 15 13.15 10.42 -7.95
C HIS A 15 12.80 11.80 -7.37
N PRO A 16 11.64 11.95 -6.70
CA PRO A 16 11.18 13.25 -6.20
C PRO A 16 12.16 13.97 -5.26
N PHE A 17 12.97 13.24 -4.49
CA PHE A 17 13.96 13.85 -3.59
C PHE A 17 15.16 14.50 -4.32
N LEU A 18 15.25 14.32 -5.64
CA LEU A 18 16.27 14.94 -6.50
C LEU A 18 15.73 16.15 -7.29
N LEU A 19 14.47 16.52 -7.08
CA LEU A 19 13.78 17.60 -7.77
C LEU A 19 13.71 18.84 -6.87
N SER A 20 13.52 20.02 -7.47
CA SER A 20 13.27 21.24 -6.70
C SER A 20 11.87 21.19 -6.07
N ILE A 21 11.61 22.05 -5.08
CA ILE A 21 10.30 22.10 -4.41
C ILE A 21 9.18 22.39 -5.42
N ASP A 22 9.42 23.32 -6.35
CA ASP A 22 8.44 23.69 -7.38
C ASP A 22 8.17 22.54 -8.34
N ASP A 23 9.21 21.82 -8.76
CA ASP A 23 9.07 20.64 -9.61
C ASP A 23 8.29 19.51 -8.92
N VAL A 24 8.51 19.31 -7.60
CA VAL A 24 7.76 18.33 -6.81
C VAL A 24 6.30 18.76 -6.66
N ALA A 25 6.04 20.04 -6.38
CA ALA A 25 4.70 20.58 -6.29
C ALA A 25 3.94 20.40 -7.62
N GLN A 26 4.62 20.63 -8.75
CA GLN A 26 4.06 20.39 -10.07
C GLN A 26 3.84 18.90 -10.37
N LEU A 27 4.81 18.04 -10.04
CA LEU A 27 4.73 16.58 -10.25
C LEU A 27 3.53 15.96 -9.53
N PHE A 28 3.27 16.38 -8.29
CA PHE A 28 2.16 15.90 -7.49
C PHE A 28 0.89 16.76 -7.61
N ASN A 29 0.93 17.81 -8.45
CA ASN A 29 -0.14 18.77 -8.64
C ASN A 29 -0.73 19.28 -7.31
N THR A 30 0.17 19.66 -6.40
CA THR A 30 -0.15 20.12 -5.05
C THR A 30 0.37 21.53 -4.82
N ASN A 31 -0.22 22.24 -3.87
CA ASN A 31 0.24 23.55 -3.44
C ASN A 31 1.10 23.41 -2.17
N THR A 32 2.21 24.12 -2.10
CA THR A 32 3.15 24.06 -0.97
C THR A 32 2.61 24.68 0.32
N GLU A 33 1.67 25.61 0.23
CA GLU A 33 1.05 26.29 1.36
C GLU A 33 -0.29 25.66 1.75
N THR A 34 -1.11 25.28 0.77
CA THR A 34 -2.49 24.81 1.00
C THR A 34 -2.71 23.31 0.79
N GLY A 35 -1.74 22.62 0.20
CA GLY A 35 -1.79 21.18 -0.04
C GLY A 35 -2.70 20.76 -1.20
N LEU A 36 -3.27 19.55 -1.09
CA LEU A 36 -4.23 18.99 -2.06
C LEU A 36 -5.66 19.42 -1.70
N SER A 37 -6.50 19.58 -2.71
CA SER A 37 -7.95 19.74 -2.50
C SER A 37 -8.60 18.42 -2.10
N ASP A 38 -9.71 18.50 -1.37
CA ASP A 38 -10.48 17.31 -0.94
C ASP A 38 -10.88 16.42 -2.12
N ALA A 39 -11.25 17.02 -3.24
CA ALA A 39 -11.59 16.29 -4.46
C ALA A 39 -10.39 15.53 -5.04
N ASN A 40 -9.19 16.12 -5.00
CA ASN A 40 -7.96 15.46 -5.44
C ASN A 40 -7.58 14.31 -4.49
N VAL A 41 -7.76 14.48 -3.18
CA VAL A 41 -7.49 13.42 -2.20
C VAL A 41 -8.34 12.17 -2.49
N VAL A 42 -9.65 12.34 -2.70
CA VAL A 42 -10.54 11.21 -3.01
C VAL A 42 -10.13 10.51 -4.31
N LYS A 43 -9.80 11.30 -5.35
CA LYS A 43 -9.35 10.76 -6.64
C LYS A 43 -8.05 9.96 -6.49
N LEU A 44 -7.04 10.53 -5.83
CA LEU A 44 -5.74 9.89 -5.62
C LEU A 44 -5.86 8.66 -4.71
N GLN A 45 -6.72 8.68 -3.70
CA GLN A 45 -6.96 7.52 -2.85
C GLN A 45 -7.61 6.36 -3.62
N ALA A 46 -8.50 6.66 -4.57
CA ALA A 46 -9.08 5.65 -5.46
C ALA A 46 -8.04 5.09 -6.45
N GLU A 47 -7.08 5.91 -6.90
CA GLU A 47 -6.03 5.53 -7.84
C GLU A 47 -4.90 4.72 -7.19
N TYR A 48 -4.37 5.21 -6.07
CA TYR A 48 -3.19 4.63 -5.41
C TYR A 48 -3.54 3.64 -4.29
N GLY A 49 -4.79 3.65 -3.83
CA GLY A 49 -5.24 2.82 -2.72
C GLY A 49 -4.87 3.39 -1.34
N PRO A 50 -5.15 2.64 -0.27
CA PRO A 50 -4.87 3.08 1.09
C PRO A 50 -3.36 3.08 1.38
N ASN A 51 -2.89 4.12 2.09
CA ASN A 51 -1.49 4.19 2.55
C ASN A 51 -1.24 3.23 3.72
N ARG A 52 -1.25 1.94 3.45
CA ARG A 52 -0.91 0.89 4.40
C ARG A 52 -0.30 -0.29 3.66
N LEU A 53 0.65 -0.95 4.31
CA LEU A 53 1.13 -2.23 3.85
C LEU A 53 0.05 -3.28 4.10
N GLU A 54 -0.24 -4.10 3.10
CA GLU A 54 -1.00 -5.32 3.32
C GLU A 54 -0.09 -6.32 4.04
N GLY A 55 -0.41 -6.62 5.30
CA GLY A 55 0.22 -7.75 5.99
C GLY A 55 -0.39 -9.06 5.52
N GLU A 56 0.38 -10.14 5.50
CA GLU A 56 -0.21 -11.46 5.55
C GLU A 56 -1.00 -11.55 6.87
N GLY A 57 -2.32 -11.70 6.77
CA GLY A 57 -3.17 -11.81 7.95
C GLY A 57 -2.66 -12.90 8.90
N GLY A 58 -2.91 -12.74 10.21
CA GLY A 58 -2.49 -13.70 11.21
C GLY A 58 -2.92 -15.13 10.87
N ALA A 59 -2.06 -16.10 11.15
CA ALA A 59 -2.36 -17.50 10.91
C ALA A 59 -3.64 -17.89 11.68
N ARG A 60 -4.60 -18.46 10.96
CA ARG A 60 -5.90 -18.78 11.53
C ARG A 60 -5.72 -19.88 12.60
N TRP A 61 -6.28 -19.70 13.79
CA TRP A 61 -6.07 -20.64 14.91
C TRP A 61 -6.34 -22.12 14.54
N TYR A 62 -7.33 -22.37 13.68
CA TYR A 62 -7.67 -23.71 13.23
C TYR A 62 -6.65 -24.31 12.25
N THR A 63 -5.92 -23.48 11.48
CA THR A 63 -4.82 -24.01 10.65
C THR A 63 -3.64 -24.40 11.51
N LEU A 64 -3.43 -23.74 12.66
CA LEU A 64 -2.44 -24.16 13.66
C LEU A 64 -2.87 -25.47 14.33
N LEU A 65 -4.14 -25.57 14.76
CA LEU A 65 -4.66 -26.78 15.41
C LEU A 65 -4.57 -28.01 14.50
N GLY A 66 -4.97 -27.87 13.23
CA GLY A 66 -4.85 -28.96 12.25
C GLY A 66 -3.41 -29.45 12.08
N LYS A 67 -2.44 -28.52 12.02
CA LYS A 67 -1.01 -28.89 11.98
C LYS A 67 -0.56 -29.68 13.21
N GLN A 68 -1.06 -29.35 14.41
CA GLN A 68 -0.73 -30.09 15.64
C GLN A 68 -1.30 -31.52 15.61
N ILE A 69 -2.54 -31.69 15.13
CA ILE A 69 -3.16 -33.02 15.00
C ILE A 69 -2.40 -33.87 13.97
N SER A 70 -2.06 -33.32 12.80
CA SER A 70 -1.30 -34.06 11.79
C SER A 70 0.09 -34.46 12.26
N ASN A 71 0.79 -33.60 13.01
CA ASN A 71 2.11 -33.93 13.57
C ASN A 71 2.02 -35.04 14.62
N ALA A 72 0.99 -35.02 15.49
CA ALA A 72 0.77 -36.03 16.50
C ALA A 72 0.34 -37.40 15.94
N MET A 73 -0.18 -37.45 14.71
CA MET A 73 -0.69 -38.67 14.07
C MET A 73 0.36 -39.42 13.21
N ILE A 74 1.50 -38.77 12.94
CA ILE A 74 2.63 -39.34 12.16
C ILE A 74 3.67 -40.02 13.07
N LEU A 75 3.61 -39.77 14.39
CA LEU A 75 4.40 -40.48 15.40
C LEU A 75 3.68 -41.77 15.83
#